data_AF-A0A3D1VLM5-F1
#
_entry.id   AF-A0A3D1VLM5-F1
#
_cell.length_a   1.000
_cell.length_b   1.000
_cell.length_c   1.000
_cell.angle_alpha   90.00
_cell.angle_beta   90.00
_cell.angle_gamma   90.00
#
_symmetry.space_group_name_H-M   'P 1'
#
loop_
_entity.id
_entity.type
_entity.pdbx_description
1 polymer ?
#
loop_
_entity_poly.entity_id
_entity_poly.type
_entity_poly.pdbx_seq_one_letter_code
_entity_poly.pdbx_strand_id
1 'polypeptide(L)'
;MKKFLLLFLLLFLVLSCENTNVPFLETGMPSLEQECLPKTAPPVITPDNPKLSTEREPFTLTLCGDVFTGAEFAAAEVSYGKGYGFLQVSPYLRASDLSIVNLETAITERGSTKKRAGYAFRAKASTLSVLIDAGIDAVSIANNHVYDFGDEGLMDTLDALEQAGIPYTGAGINLEDAAKAVFLKTKGYTIGFLAFDQYIPWEAWSATESTPGVATFTREKYAYLLRRVTETAKECDYLVVSLHWGTEYTYKASAWEQEV
;
A
#
# COMPACT_ATOMS: atom_id res chain seq x y z
N MET A 1 21.73 -2.36 -70.42
CA MET A 1 22.47 -3.50 -69.85
C MET A 1 21.55 -4.29 -68.92
N LYS A 2 21.45 -5.59 -69.19
CA LYS A 2 20.88 -6.73 -68.46
C LYS A 2 19.55 -6.57 -67.69
N LYS A 3 18.58 -7.30 -68.26
CA LYS A 3 17.21 -7.67 -67.90
C LYS A 3 17.16 -8.51 -66.60
N PHE A 4 16.00 -8.56 -65.91
CA PHE A 4 15.18 -9.78 -65.85
C PHE A 4 13.76 -9.51 -65.29
N LEU A 5 12.94 -10.55 -65.39
CA LEU A 5 11.53 -10.64 -65.76
C LEU A 5 10.65 -11.13 -64.58
N LEU A 6 9.37 -10.77 -64.63
CA LEU A 6 8.18 -11.37 -63.98
C LEU A 6 8.30 -12.86 -63.57
N LEU A 7 7.64 -13.25 -62.47
CA LEU A 7 6.49 -14.19 -62.51
C LEU A 7 5.72 -14.31 -61.16
N PHE A 8 4.40 -14.37 -61.27
CA PHE A 8 3.42 -14.77 -60.24
C PHE A 8 3.50 -16.27 -59.92
N LEU A 9 3.20 -16.70 -58.68
CA LEU A 9 2.35 -17.87 -58.45
C LEU A 9 1.78 -17.89 -57.01
N LEU A 10 0.46 -17.89 -56.90
CA LEU A 10 -0.29 -18.36 -55.74
C LEU A 10 -0.27 -19.89 -55.72
N LEU A 11 -0.02 -20.51 -54.57
CA LEU A 11 -0.40 -21.90 -54.31
C LEU A 11 -0.83 -22.05 -52.84
N PHE A 12 -2.10 -22.44 -52.66
CA PHE A 12 -2.64 -22.91 -51.38
C PHE A 12 -2.17 -24.33 -51.11
N LEU A 13 -1.79 -24.64 -49.87
CA LEU A 13 -1.94 -25.99 -49.31
C LEU A 13 -2.19 -25.91 -47.80
N VAL A 14 -3.35 -26.43 -47.38
CA VAL A 14 -3.71 -26.76 -46.00
C VAL A 14 -3.49 -28.28 -45.82
N LEU A 15 -3.25 -28.70 -44.57
CA LEU A 15 -2.97 -30.06 -44.02
C LEU A 15 -1.45 -30.30 -43.85
N SER A 16 -0.90 -30.72 -42.70
CA SER A 16 -1.41 -31.51 -41.59
C SER A 16 -0.56 -31.26 -40.32
N CYS A 17 -1.10 -31.59 -39.14
CA CYS A 17 -0.36 -31.76 -37.88
C CYS A 17 0.86 -32.66 -38.04
N GLU A 18 2.00 -32.27 -37.48
CA GLU A 18 2.76 -33.01 -36.46
C GLU A 18 3.99 -32.21 -35.99
N ASN A 19 4.34 -32.41 -34.72
CA ASN A 19 5.45 -31.83 -33.97
C ASN A 19 6.76 -31.64 -34.75
N THR A 20 7.42 -30.48 -34.60
CA THR A 20 8.85 -30.40 -34.27
C THR A 20 9.27 -28.95 -33.98
N ASN A 21 9.77 -28.72 -32.77
CA ASN A 21 10.83 -27.80 -32.37
C ASN A 21 11.02 -26.51 -33.18
N VAL A 22 10.45 -25.41 -32.67
CA VAL A 22 10.91 -24.06 -33.01
C VAL A 22 11.97 -23.65 -31.97
N PRO A 23 13.21 -23.29 -32.37
CA PRO A 23 14.21 -22.83 -31.43
C PRO A 23 13.85 -21.42 -30.98
N PHE A 24 13.47 -21.28 -29.71
CA PHE A 24 13.40 -19.99 -29.04
C PHE A 24 14.85 -19.51 -28.82
N LEU A 25 15.14 -18.29 -29.26
CA LEU A 25 16.41 -17.61 -29.05
C LEU A 25 16.65 -17.41 -27.55
N GLU A 26 17.50 -18.25 -26.96
CA GLU A 26 18.10 -18.03 -25.66
C GLU A 26 19.10 -16.87 -25.74
N THR A 27 18.60 -15.65 -25.51
CA THR A 27 19.43 -14.60 -24.90
C THR A 27 19.12 -14.61 -23.41
N GLY A 28 20.06 -15.14 -22.62
CA GLY A 28 19.90 -15.41 -21.21
C GLY A 28 19.40 -14.22 -20.39
N MET A 29 18.21 -14.38 -19.82
CA MET A 29 17.86 -13.72 -18.56
C MET A 29 18.54 -14.50 -17.43
N PRO A 30 19.31 -13.85 -16.54
CA PRO A 30 19.82 -14.53 -15.36
C PRO A 30 18.62 -14.98 -14.51
N SER A 31 18.66 -16.25 -14.08
CA SER A 31 17.68 -16.84 -13.17
C SER A 31 17.57 -16.00 -11.91
N LEU A 32 16.45 -15.28 -11.75
CA LEU A 32 16.08 -14.59 -10.52
C LEU A 32 15.46 -15.57 -9.52
N GLU A 33 16.15 -16.68 -9.28
CA GLU A 33 15.84 -17.54 -8.15
C GLU A 33 17.10 -17.65 -7.29
N GLN A 34 16.91 -17.31 -6.02
CA GLN A 34 17.71 -17.79 -4.89
C GLN A 34 18.89 -16.93 -4.41
N GLU A 35 18.70 -15.63 -4.13
CA GLU A 35 19.68 -14.91 -3.28
C GLU A 35 19.17 -13.72 -2.43
N CYS A 36 17.91 -13.70 -1.98
CA CYS A 36 17.42 -12.60 -1.11
C CYS A 36 16.51 -13.01 0.05
N LEU A 37 16.71 -14.19 0.64
CA LEU A 37 16.18 -14.47 1.98
C LEU A 37 17.36 -14.78 2.92
N PRO A 38 17.57 -14.01 4.01
CA PRO A 38 18.50 -14.42 5.04
C PRO A 38 18.07 -15.81 5.57
N LYS A 39 19.00 -16.77 5.54
CA LYS A 39 18.78 -18.18 5.92
C LYS A 39 18.50 -18.40 7.41
N THR A 40 18.42 -17.34 8.19
CA THR A 40 18.04 -17.35 9.60
C THR A 40 17.09 -16.19 9.82
N ALA A 41 15.87 -16.49 10.27
CA ALA A 41 15.00 -15.46 10.83
C ALA A 41 15.80 -14.68 11.88
N PRO A 42 15.73 -13.34 11.90
CA PRO A 42 16.32 -12.57 12.99
C PRO A 42 15.82 -13.14 14.32
N PRO A 43 16.66 -13.14 15.38
CA PRO A 43 16.23 -13.62 16.69
C PRO A 43 14.93 -12.88 17.04
N VAL A 44 13.88 -13.65 17.32
CA VAL A 44 12.64 -13.10 17.85
C VAL A 44 13.03 -12.46 19.17
N ILE A 45 13.17 -11.13 19.17
CA ILE A 45 13.18 -10.36 20.39
C ILE A 45 11.76 -10.49 20.89
N THR A 46 11.50 -11.45 21.78
CA THR A 46 10.34 -11.36 22.64
C THR A 46 10.62 -10.16 23.54
N PRO A 47 9.96 -9.00 23.39
CA PRO A 47 9.96 -8.06 24.50
C PRO A 47 9.55 -8.85 25.74
N ASP A 48 10.18 -8.56 26.89
CA ASP A 48 9.70 -9.01 28.19
C ASP A 48 8.27 -8.47 28.32
N ASN A 49 7.32 -9.27 27.82
CA ASN A 49 5.95 -8.84 27.66
C ASN A 49 5.42 -8.75 29.09
N PRO A 50 5.02 -7.57 29.58
CA PRO A 50 4.42 -7.45 30.90
C PRO A 50 3.13 -8.26 30.89
N LYS A 51 3.25 -9.53 31.32
CA LYS A 51 2.20 -10.54 31.49
C LYS A 51 0.92 -10.23 30.70
N LEU A 52 0.85 -10.71 29.47
CA LEU A 52 -0.43 -10.97 28.80
C LEU A 52 -1.35 -11.66 29.81
N SER A 53 -2.39 -10.98 30.29
CA SER A 53 -3.32 -11.55 31.26
C SER A 53 -3.95 -12.79 30.63
N THR A 54 -3.88 -13.93 31.30
CA THR A 54 -4.41 -15.23 30.84
C THR A 54 -5.94 -15.28 30.79
N GLU A 55 -6.63 -14.14 30.87
CA GLU A 55 -8.09 -14.03 30.95
C GLU A 55 -8.75 -13.66 29.61
N ARG A 56 -7.99 -13.15 28.63
CA ARG A 56 -8.52 -12.74 27.33
C ARG A 56 -8.15 -13.74 26.24
N GLU A 57 -9.10 -14.03 25.37
CA GLU A 57 -8.90 -14.92 24.22
C GLU A 57 -7.90 -14.31 23.22
N PRO A 58 -6.96 -15.10 22.65
CA PRO A 58 -6.06 -14.60 21.62
C PRO A 58 -6.80 -13.99 20.43
N PHE A 59 -6.24 -12.92 19.86
CA PHE A 59 -6.74 -12.29 18.63
C PHE A 59 -5.73 -12.43 17.48
N THR A 60 -6.22 -12.20 16.27
CA THR A 60 -5.49 -12.26 15.01
C THR A 60 -5.56 -10.90 14.31
N LEU A 61 -4.42 -10.40 13.86
CA LEU A 61 -4.30 -9.15 13.13
C LEU A 61 -3.59 -9.42 11.81
N THR A 62 -4.21 -9.04 10.70
CA THR A 62 -3.57 -9.08 9.38
C THR A 62 -3.10 -7.67 8.99
N LEU A 63 -1.82 -7.54 8.68
CA LEU A 63 -1.23 -6.33 8.13
C LEU A 63 -0.86 -6.58 6.67
N CYS A 64 -1.39 -5.77 5.76
CA CYS A 64 -1.01 -5.80 4.35
C CYS A 64 -0.28 -4.51 3.97
N GLY A 65 0.55 -4.60 2.94
CA GLY A 65 1.22 -3.44 2.36
C GLY A 65 0.28 -2.61 1.47
N ASP A 66 0.86 -2.08 0.41
CA ASP A 66 0.24 -1.05 -0.42
C ASP A 66 -0.91 -1.60 -1.26
N VAL A 67 -2.05 -0.92 -1.17
CA VAL A 67 -3.28 -1.21 -1.90
C VAL A 67 -3.51 -0.10 -2.91
N PHE A 68 -3.39 -0.46 -4.18
CA PHE A 68 -3.66 0.42 -5.32
C PHE A 68 -5.06 0.15 -5.86
N THR A 69 -5.95 1.14 -5.79
CA THR A 69 -7.33 1.02 -6.34
C THR A 69 -7.56 1.90 -7.57
N GLY A 70 -6.47 2.17 -8.31
CA GLY A 70 -6.45 3.05 -9.48
C GLY A 70 -7.20 2.54 -10.72
N ALA A 71 -6.88 3.11 -11.88
CA ALA A 71 -7.61 2.86 -13.12
C ALA A 71 -7.58 1.38 -13.56
N GLU A 72 -6.43 0.71 -13.39
CA GLU A 72 -6.26 -0.71 -13.71
C GLU A 72 -7.11 -1.60 -12.81
N PHE A 73 -7.17 -1.28 -11.52
CA PHE A 73 -8.04 -1.96 -10.56
C PHE A 73 -9.50 -1.79 -10.97
N ALA A 74 -9.94 -0.55 -11.22
CA ALA A 74 -11.31 -0.27 -11.66
C ALA A 74 -11.67 -0.97 -12.98
N ALA A 75 -10.74 -1.06 -13.94
CA ALA A 75 -10.94 -1.78 -15.19
C ALA A 75 -11.09 -3.29 -14.98
N ALA A 76 -10.32 -3.87 -14.05
CA ALA A 76 -10.46 -5.28 -13.68
C ALA A 76 -11.83 -5.55 -13.03
N GLU A 77 -12.31 -4.67 -12.16
CA GLU A 77 -13.62 -4.77 -11.53
C GLU A 77 -14.76 -4.75 -12.56
N VAL A 78 -14.65 -3.90 -13.60
CA VAL A 78 -15.62 -3.88 -14.72
C VAL A 78 -15.59 -5.19 -15.52
N SER A 79 -14.40 -5.76 -15.73
CA SER A 79 -14.21 -6.94 -16.58
C SER A 79 -14.57 -8.26 -15.89
N TYR A 80 -14.29 -8.37 -14.59
CA TYR A 80 -14.35 -9.62 -13.84
C TYR A 80 -15.29 -9.58 -12.64
N GLY A 81 -15.90 -8.42 -12.35
CA GLY A 81 -16.85 -8.23 -11.25
C GLY A 81 -16.23 -7.54 -10.04
N LYS A 82 -17.12 -6.99 -9.19
CA LYS A 82 -16.74 -6.29 -7.96
C LYS A 82 -15.95 -7.22 -7.02
N GLY A 83 -14.85 -6.74 -6.47
CA GLY A 83 -13.97 -7.46 -5.54
C GLY A 83 -12.98 -8.41 -6.22
N TYR A 84 -12.87 -8.40 -7.55
CA TYR A 84 -11.95 -9.26 -8.28
C TYR A 84 -10.51 -9.12 -7.78
N GLY A 85 -10.04 -7.89 -7.57
CA GLY A 85 -8.68 -7.63 -7.08
C GLY A 85 -8.41 -8.21 -5.69
N PHE A 86 -9.45 -8.47 -4.90
CA PHE A 86 -9.36 -9.02 -3.55
C PHE A 86 -9.84 -10.48 -3.45
N LEU A 87 -10.24 -11.11 -4.55
CA LEU A 87 -10.95 -12.39 -4.52
C LEU A 87 -10.17 -13.49 -3.78
N GLN A 88 -8.86 -13.55 -3.98
CA GLN A 88 -8.01 -14.57 -3.36
C GLN A 88 -7.56 -14.22 -1.94
N VAL A 89 -7.60 -12.94 -1.56
CA VAL A 89 -7.08 -12.46 -0.26
C VAL A 89 -8.18 -12.20 0.77
N SER A 90 -9.39 -11.83 0.33
CA SER A 90 -10.53 -11.56 1.22
C SER A 90 -10.84 -12.68 2.21
N PRO A 91 -10.74 -13.99 1.87
CA PRO A 91 -10.96 -15.05 2.84
C PRO A 91 -10.00 -15.00 4.04
N TYR A 92 -8.76 -14.55 3.83
CA TYR A 92 -7.77 -14.41 4.90
C TYR A 92 -8.02 -13.14 5.71
N LEU A 93 -8.31 -12.03 5.05
CA LEU A 93 -8.63 -10.75 5.71
C LEU A 93 -9.83 -10.91 6.64
N ARG A 94 -10.92 -11.51 6.15
CA ARG A 94 -12.16 -11.75 6.93
C ARG A 94 -12.02 -12.84 8.00
N ALA A 95 -11.00 -13.69 7.93
CA ALA A 95 -10.74 -14.69 8.95
C ALA A 95 -10.01 -14.11 10.18
N SER A 96 -9.36 -12.96 10.00
CA SER A 96 -8.71 -12.24 11.08
C SER A 96 -9.71 -11.42 11.89
N ASP A 97 -9.38 -11.16 13.15
CA ASP A 97 -10.21 -10.32 14.01
C ASP A 97 -10.14 -8.83 13.61
N LEU A 98 -9.00 -8.41 13.06
CA LEU A 98 -8.79 -7.11 12.44
C LEU A 98 -7.86 -7.24 11.23
N SER A 99 -8.06 -6.44 10.19
CA SER A 99 -7.13 -6.29 9.09
C SER A 99 -6.88 -4.82 8.71
N ILE A 100 -5.61 -4.49 8.47
CA ILE A 100 -5.13 -3.12 8.21
C ILE A 100 -4.28 -3.15 6.94
N VAL A 101 -4.42 -2.13 6.10
CA VAL A 101 -3.64 -1.98 4.85
C VAL A 101 -3.05 -0.56 4.72
N ASN A 102 -2.09 -0.37 3.83
CA ASN A 102 -1.71 0.96 3.36
C ASN A 102 -2.51 1.31 2.09
N LEU A 103 -3.40 2.30 2.16
CA LEU A 103 -4.15 2.79 1.01
C LEU A 103 -3.30 3.81 0.25
N GLU A 104 -2.55 3.34 -0.74
CA GLU A 104 -1.59 4.13 -1.50
C GLU A 104 -2.20 4.70 -2.77
N THR A 105 -3.32 5.38 -2.63
CA THR A 105 -4.05 5.98 -3.74
C THR A 105 -4.89 7.13 -3.24
N ALA A 106 -4.80 8.30 -3.88
CA ALA A 106 -5.69 9.42 -3.58
C ALA A 106 -7.11 9.10 -4.05
N ILE A 107 -8.10 9.32 -3.18
CA ILE A 107 -9.52 9.10 -3.47
C ILE A 107 -10.13 10.45 -3.86
N THR A 108 -10.12 10.77 -5.15
CA THR A 108 -10.56 12.08 -5.65
C THR A 108 -10.90 12.03 -7.13
N GLU A 109 -11.81 12.89 -7.57
CA GLU A 109 -12.03 13.21 -8.99
C GLU A 109 -11.61 14.67 -9.31
N ARG A 110 -11.11 15.41 -8.32
CA ARG A 110 -10.71 16.82 -8.39
C ARG A 110 -9.20 17.00 -8.23
N GLY A 111 -8.74 18.26 -8.23
CA GLY A 111 -7.33 18.61 -8.10
C GLY A 111 -6.49 18.31 -9.34
N SER A 112 -5.28 18.88 -9.36
CA SER A 112 -4.29 18.73 -10.42
C SER A 112 -3.00 18.15 -9.86
N THR A 113 -2.34 17.27 -10.62
CA THR A 113 -1.06 16.68 -10.19
C THR A 113 0.13 17.44 -10.76
N LYS A 114 1.19 17.53 -9.95
CA LYS A 114 2.53 17.97 -10.37
C LYS A 114 3.44 16.79 -10.76
N LYS A 115 3.01 15.55 -10.50
CA LYS A 115 3.76 14.35 -10.88
C LYS A 115 3.72 14.17 -12.41
N ARG A 116 4.75 13.49 -12.93
CA ARG A 116 4.79 13.08 -14.33
C ARG A 116 3.60 12.16 -14.63
N ALA A 117 3.07 12.24 -15.86
CA ALA A 117 2.04 11.33 -16.34
C ALA A 117 2.43 9.86 -16.06
N GLY A 118 1.51 9.09 -15.49
CA GLY A 118 1.70 7.69 -15.10
C GLY A 118 2.21 7.46 -13.67
N TYR A 119 2.55 8.52 -12.92
CA TYR A 119 3.06 8.41 -11.54
C TYR A 119 2.11 8.96 -10.48
N ALA A 120 0.91 9.40 -10.87
CA ALA A 120 -0.12 9.86 -9.94
C ALA A 120 -1.24 8.81 -9.83
N PHE A 121 -1.56 8.39 -8.61
CA PHE A 121 -2.54 7.33 -8.33
C PHE A 121 -3.84 7.93 -7.83
N ARG A 122 -4.91 7.66 -8.59
CA ARG A 122 -6.25 8.19 -8.34
C ARG A 122 -7.28 7.08 -8.38
N ALA A 123 -8.18 7.08 -7.41
CA ALA A 123 -9.38 6.24 -7.41
C ALA A 123 -10.63 7.05 -7.08
N LYS A 124 -11.79 6.48 -7.38
CA LYS A 124 -13.10 7.06 -7.02
C LYS A 124 -13.51 6.55 -5.64
N ALA A 125 -14.29 7.34 -4.90
CA ALA A 125 -14.83 6.92 -3.60
C ALA A 125 -15.59 5.58 -3.64
N SER A 126 -16.17 5.20 -4.79
CA SER A 126 -16.83 3.89 -4.96
C SER A 126 -15.90 2.68 -4.73
N THR A 127 -14.58 2.83 -4.91
CA THR A 127 -13.62 1.73 -4.66
C THR A 127 -13.47 1.40 -3.18
N LEU A 128 -13.77 2.34 -2.28
CA LEU A 128 -13.73 2.11 -0.82
C LEU A 128 -14.69 1.00 -0.38
N SER A 129 -15.84 0.87 -1.07
CA SER A 129 -16.78 -0.23 -0.78
C SER A 129 -16.17 -1.61 -1.03
N VAL A 130 -15.18 -1.71 -1.92
CA VAL A 130 -14.47 -2.97 -2.18
C VAL A 130 -13.53 -3.32 -1.02
N LEU A 131 -12.91 -2.31 -0.39
CA LEU A 131 -12.06 -2.51 0.78
C LEU A 131 -12.87 -3.02 1.98
N ILE A 132 -14.03 -2.42 2.21
CA ILE A 132 -14.97 -2.86 3.26
C ILE A 132 -15.42 -4.30 2.98
N ASP A 133 -15.87 -4.58 1.75
CA ASP A 133 -16.28 -5.93 1.38
C ASP A 133 -15.13 -6.94 1.57
N ALA A 134 -13.88 -6.57 1.28
CA ALA A 134 -12.72 -7.42 1.46
C ALA A 134 -12.40 -7.76 2.93
N GLY A 135 -12.97 -7.01 3.89
CA GLY A 135 -12.76 -7.21 5.33
C GLY A 135 -11.69 -6.30 5.94
N ILE A 136 -11.43 -5.14 5.32
CA ILE A 136 -10.46 -4.15 5.82
C ILE A 136 -11.11 -3.29 6.90
N ASP A 137 -10.47 -3.21 8.07
CA ASP A 137 -10.98 -2.52 9.26
C ASP A 137 -10.38 -1.12 9.48
N ALA A 138 -9.17 -0.86 8.95
CA ALA A 138 -8.55 0.45 8.96
C ALA A 138 -7.48 0.59 7.86
N VAL A 139 -7.14 1.83 7.52
CA VAL A 139 -6.11 2.13 6.51
C VAL A 139 -5.06 3.11 7.01
N SER A 140 -3.79 2.85 6.67
CA SER A 140 -2.79 3.92 6.60
C SER A 140 -3.03 4.71 5.33
N ILE A 141 -2.95 6.04 5.43
CA ILE A 141 -2.80 6.93 4.28
C ILE A 141 -1.51 7.76 4.39
N ALA A 142 -0.59 7.38 5.29
CA ALA A 142 0.77 7.93 5.29
C ALA A 142 1.57 7.25 4.17
N ASN A 143 1.56 7.86 2.99
CA ASN A 143 2.34 7.42 1.86
C ASN A 143 2.55 8.60 0.88
N ASN A 144 3.43 8.35 -0.08
CA ASN A 144 3.84 9.27 -1.13
C ASN A 144 2.79 9.47 -2.24
N HIS A 145 1.55 8.99 -2.08
CA HIS A 145 0.50 9.08 -3.12
C HIS A 145 -0.82 9.71 -2.66
N VAL A 146 -1.09 9.76 -1.35
CA VAL A 146 -2.32 10.39 -0.82
C VAL A 146 -2.48 11.86 -1.23
N TYR A 147 -1.36 12.56 -1.46
CA TYR A 147 -1.31 13.99 -1.78
C TYR A 147 -1.06 14.26 -3.29
N ASP A 148 -1.19 13.25 -4.15
CA ASP A 148 -0.89 13.35 -5.60
C ASP A 148 -1.60 14.48 -6.34
N PHE A 149 -2.76 14.90 -5.83
CA PHE A 149 -3.61 15.95 -6.41
C PHE A 149 -3.76 17.18 -5.52
N GLY A 150 -2.79 17.39 -4.62
CA GLY A 150 -2.72 18.55 -3.73
C GLY A 150 -3.81 18.55 -2.66
N ASP A 151 -4.04 19.72 -2.07
CA ASP A 151 -5.02 19.92 -0.99
C ASP A 151 -6.41 19.40 -1.36
N GLU A 152 -6.91 19.70 -2.57
CA GLU A 152 -8.23 19.21 -3.01
C GLU A 152 -8.31 17.69 -3.00
N GLY A 153 -7.27 17.01 -3.49
CA GLY A 153 -7.22 15.55 -3.52
C GLY A 153 -7.10 14.92 -2.14
N LEU A 154 -6.31 15.52 -1.25
CA LEU A 154 -6.22 15.05 0.13
C LEU A 154 -7.56 15.25 0.84
N MET A 155 -8.18 16.44 0.76
CA MET A 155 -9.46 16.70 1.43
C MET A 155 -10.56 15.76 0.93
N ASP A 156 -10.65 15.54 -0.38
CA ASP A 156 -11.58 14.55 -0.94
C ASP A 156 -11.32 13.14 -0.37
N THR A 157 -10.06 12.78 -0.15
CA THR A 157 -9.69 11.47 0.40
C THR A 157 -10.13 11.33 1.86
N LEU A 158 -9.88 12.35 2.68
CA LEU A 158 -10.31 12.39 4.08
C LEU A 158 -11.84 12.29 4.17
N ASP A 159 -12.55 13.13 3.41
CA ASP A 159 -14.01 13.16 3.37
C ASP A 159 -14.60 11.81 2.90
N ALA A 160 -13.99 11.18 1.88
CA ALA A 160 -14.45 9.90 1.36
C ALA A 160 -14.27 8.76 2.37
N LEU A 161 -13.15 8.73 3.11
CA LEU A 161 -12.90 7.74 4.15
C LEU A 161 -13.84 7.92 5.35
N GLU A 162 -14.09 9.17 5.76
CA GLU A 162 -15.06 9.48 6.82
C GLU A 162 -16.48 9.05 6.41
N GLN A 163 -16.91 9.37 5.18
CA GLN A 163 -18.22 8.97 4.66
C GLN A 163 -18.37 7.46 4.50
N ALA A 164 -17.29 6.76 4.13
CA ALA A 164 -17.28 5.31 4.04
C ALA A 164 -17.22 4.63 5.42
N GLY A 165 -16.93 5.38 6.49
CA GLY A 165 -16.75 4.85 7.84
C GLY A 165 -15.50 3.99 7.98
N ILE A 166 -14.47 4.24 7.17
CA ILE A 166 -13.18 3.53 7.23
C ILE A 166 -12.24 4.33 8.12
N PRO A 167 -11.86 3.84 9.33
CA PRO A 167 -10.87 4.48 10.16
C PRO A 167 -9.51 4.62 9.44
N TYR A 168 -8.86 5.77 9.58
CA TYR A 168 -7.57 6.02 8.95
C TYR A 168 -6.64 6.88 9.81
N THR A 169 -5.34 6.79 9.52
CA THR A 169 -4.28 7.62 10.12
C THR A 169 -3.18 7.88 9.09
N GLY A 170 -2.38 8.93 9.30
CA GLY A 170 -1.19 9.20 8.50
C GLY A 170 -1.26 10.42 7.58
N ALA A 171 -2.42 11.04 7.43
CA ALA A 171 -2.60 12.34 6.79
C ALA A 171 -3.83 13.04 7.36
N GLY A 172 -3.87 14.36 7.27
CA GLY A 172 -4.92 15.15 7.92
C GLY A 172 -4.91 16.62 7.54
N ILE A 173 -5.84 17.38 8.12
CA ILE A 173 -6.00 18.83 7.86
C ILE A 173 -4.91 19.69 8.50
N ASN A 174 -4.14 19.12 9.42
CA ASN A 174 -2.94 19.68 10.05
C ASN A 174 -2.13 18.53 10.68
N LEU A 175 -0.98 18.84 11.28
CA LEU A 175 -0.06 17.85 11.85
C LEU A 175 -0.68 17.03 12.99
N GLU A 176 -1.50 17.65 13.85
CA GLU A 176 -2.13 16.93 14.96
C GLU A 176 -3.17 15.92 14.46
N ASP A 177 -3.95 16.31 13.45
CA ASP A 177 -4.91 15.43 12.78
C ASP A 177 -4.20 14.32 11.99
N ALA A 178 -3.14 14.66 11.24
CA ALA A 178 -2.37 13.69 10.46
C ALA A 178 -1.71 12.62 11.34
N ALA A 179 -1.24 12.99 12.53
CA ALA A 179 -0.62 12.10 13.51
C ALA A 179 -1.60 11.61 14.58
N LYS A 180 -2.91 11.70 14.34
CA LYS A 180 -3.95 11.16 15.23
C LYS A 180 -4.03 9.65 15.08
N ALA A 181 -4.00 8.96 16.21
CA ALA A 181 -4.15 7.51 16.22
C ALA A 181 -5.60 7.08 15.97
N VAL A 182 -5.75 5.93 15.33
CA VAL A 182 -7.01 5.17 15.31
C VAL A 182 -6.96 4.14 16.44
N PHE A 183 -8.09 3.93 17.12
CA PHE A 183 -8.23 2.87 18.12
C PHE A 183 -9.29 1.87 17.68
N LEU A 184 -8.84 0.65 17.38
CA LEU A 184 -9.70 -0.49 17.04
C LEU A 184 -9.93 -1.35 18.29
N LYS A 185 -11.06 -2.04 18.37
CA LYS A 185 -11.38 -2.92 19.50
C LYS A 185 -11.69 -4.32 19.02
N THR A 186 -11.07 -5.32 19.63
CA THR A 186 -11.38 -6.73 19.36
C THR A 186 -11.09 -7.60 20.57
N LYS A 187 -11.94 -8.60 20.84
CA LYS A 187 -11.78 -9.58 21.94
C LYS A 187 -11.41 -8.95 23.31
N GLY A 188 -11.94 -7.76 23.58
CA GLY A 188 -11.66 -7.02 24.82
C GLY A 188 -10.33 -6.27 24.86
N TYR A 189 -9.57 -6.26 23.76
CA TYR A 189 -8.37 -5.45 23.55
C TYR A 189 -8.69 -4.15 22.82
N THR A 190 -7.91 -3.12 23.11
CA THR A 190 -7.82 -1.85 22.36
C THR A 190 -6.50 -1.84 21.62
N ILE A 191 -6.56 -1.72 20.30
CA ILE A 191 -5.41 -1.68 19.38
C ILE A 191 -5.28 -0.26 18.86
N GLY A 192 -4.20 0.43 19.23
CA GLY A 192 -3.84 1.73 18.65
C GLY A 192 -3.17 1.53 17.29
N PHE A 193 -3.40 2.46 16.37
CA PHE A 193 -2.79 2.47 15.04
C PHE A 193 -2.33 3.87 14.66
N LEU A 194 -1.04 3.99 14.34
CA LEU A 194 -0.40 5.19 13.83
C LEU A 194 0.27 4.89 12.49
N ALA A 195 0.32 5.88 11.60
CA ALA A 195 1.09 5.77 10.37
C ALA A 195 1.90 7.04 10.10
N PHE A 196 3.11 6.88 9.57
CA PHE A 196 3.99 7.97 9.20
C PHE A 196 4.74 7.65 7.90
N ASP A 197 5.03 8.69 7.12
CA ASP A 197 5.74 8.59 5.85
C ASP A 197 7.10 9.29 5.91
N GLN A 198 8.15 8.66 5.40
CA GLN A 198 9.45 9.29 5.21
C GLN A 198 9.59 9.86 3.80
N TYR A 199 8.84 9.33 2.85
CA TYR A 199 9.06 9.53 1.42
C TYR A 199 8.05 10.50 0.80
N ILE A 200 8.14 11.79 1.15
CA ILE A 200 7.37 12.81 0.43
C ILE A 200 8.19 13.41 -0.73
N PRO A 201 7.66 13.47 -1.96
CA PRO A 201 8.40 14.03 -3.09
C PRO A 201 8.67 15.54 -2.97
N TRP A 202 7.85 16.26 -2.19
CA TRP A 202 8.01 17.70 -1.93
C TRP A 202 7.67 18.02 -0.47
N GLU A 203 8.48 18.86 0.20
CA GLU A 203 8.26 19.25 1.61
C GLU A 203 6.86 19.79 1.89
N ALA A 204 6.26 20.49 0.92
CA ALA A 204 4.91 21.05 1.01
C ALA A 204 3.80 20.00 1.19
N TRP A 205 4.10 18.71 1.00
CA TRP A 205 3.15 17.61 1.24
C TRP A 205 3.08 17.20 2.70
N SER A 206 4.07 17.62 3.51
CA SER A 206 4.06 17.37 4.93
C SER A 206 3.02 18.25 5.63
N ALA A 207 2.23 17.64 6.51
CA ALA A 207 1.36 18.40 7.39
C ALA A 207 2.19 19.32 8.30
N THR A 208 1.73 20.56 8.46
CA THR A 208 2.27 21.50 9.44
C THR A 208 1.24 21.76 10.53
N GLU A 209 1.57 22.57 11.54
CA GLU A 209 0.60 22.97 12.57
C GLU A 209 -0.69 23.60 12.01
N SER A 210 -0.63 24.14 10.78
CA SER A 210 -1.74 24.91 10.20
C SER A 210 -2.09 24.55 8.75
N THR A 211 -1.37 23.60 8.14
CA THR A 211 -1.61 23.19 6.75
C THR A 211 -1.85 21.69 6.65
N PRO A 212 -2.76 21.28 5.75
CA PRO A 212 -3.02 19.87 5.49
C PRO A 212 -1.78 19.15 4.93
N GLY A 213 -1.74 17.84 5.08
CA GLY A 213 -0.68 17.02 4.51
C GLY A 213 -0.51 15.68 5.21
N VAL A 214 0.61 15.04 4.93
CA VAL A 214 1.01 13.72 5.44
C VAL A 214 1.76 13.87 6.77
N ALA A 215 1.52 12.96 7.71
CA ALA A 215 2.31 12.83 8.92
C ALA A 215 3.68 12.27 8.57
N THR A 216 4.66 13.16 8.36
CA THR A 216 5.99 12.72 7.95
C THR A 216 6.91 12.46 9.14
N PHE A 217 7.82 11.51 8.99
CA PHE A 217 8.96 11.38 9.89
C PHE A 217 10.29 11.52 9.14
N THR A 218 11.11 12.43 9.62
CA THR A 218 12.49 12.65 9.18
C THR A 218 13.38 12.63 10.41
N ARG A 219 14.70 12.76 10.24
CA ARG A 219 15.61 12.82 11.38
C ARG A 219 15.28 13.98 12.33
N GLU A 220 14.84 15.11 11.78
CA GLU A 220 14.43 16.31 12.52
C GLU A 220 13.09 16.10 13.24
N LYS A 221 12.20 15.29 12.66
CA LYS A 221 10.86 14.98 13.22
C LYS A 221 10.82 13.70 14.06
N TYR A 222 11.95 13.00 14.22
CA TYR A 222 12.01 11.72 14.92
C TYR A 222 11.56 11.83 16.39
N ALA A 223 11.90 12.94 17.08
CA ALA A 223 11.43 13.19 18.43
C ALA A 223 9.90 13.37 18.52
N TYR A 224 9.27 13.94 17.47
CA TYR A 224 7.82 14.05 17.40
C TYR A 224 7.18 12.66 17.22
N LEU A 225 7.71 11.83 16.31
CA LEU A 225 7.28 10.44 16.13
C LEU A 225 7.35 9.67 17.46
N LEU A 226 8.51 9.66 18.13
CA LEU A 226 8.68 8.96 19.41
C LEU A 226 7.72 9.45 20.49
N ARG A 227 7.45 10.76 20.54
CA ARG A 227 6.46 11.32 21.46
C ARG A 227 5.07 10.77 21.18
N ARG A 228 4.61 10.80 19.92
CA ARG A 228 3.28 10.28 19.53
C ARG A 228 3.14 8.79 19.80
N VAL A 229 4.18 8.00 19.50
CA VAL A 229 4.22 6.56 19.83
C VAL A 229 4.12 6.35 21.34
N THR A 230 4.90 7.09 22.13
CA THR A 230 4.92 6.95 23.59
C THR A 230 3.62 7.39 24.25
N GLU A 231 2.97 8.44 23.74
CA GLU A 231 1.67 8.92 24.22
C GLU A 231 0.58 7.91 23.88
N THR A 232 0.49 7.50 22.61
CA THR A 232 -0.55 6.57 22.13
C THR A 232 -0.44 5.20 22.79
N ALA A 233 0.78 4.70 23.03
CA ALA A 233 1.00 3.41 23.69
C ALA A 233 0.43 3.34 25.12
N LYS A 234 0.15 4.49 25.76
CA LYS A 234 -0.50 4.52 27.09
C LYS A 234 -2.01 4.34 27.03
N GLU A 235 -2.60 4.44 25.84
CA GLU A 235 -4.05 4.47 25.61
C GLU A 235 -4.58 3.16 24.99
N CYS A 236 -3.70 2.21 24.67
CA CYS A 236 -4.05 0.93 24.05
C CYS A 236 -3.31 -0.26 24.69
N ASP A 237 -3.84 -1.47 24.51
CA ASP A 237 -3.16 -2.70 24.92
C ASP A 237 -2.01 -3.05 23.95
N TYR A 238 -2.19 -2.77 22.65
CA TYR A 238 -1.20 -2.95 21.60
C TYR A 238 -1.18 -1.74 20.67
N LEU A 239 0.01 -1.30 20.24
CA LEU A 239 0.18 -0.23 19.27
C LEU A 239 0.82 -0.78 17.99
N VAL A 240 0.17 -0.54 16.85
CA VAL A 240 0.72 -0.75 15.51
C VAL A 240 1.22 0.58 14.98
N VAL A 241 2.47 0.61 14.51
CA VAL A 241 3.05 1.80 13.86
C VAL A 241 3.46 1.41 12.44
N SER A 242 2.78 1.97 11.44
CA SER A 242 3.12 1.78 10.02
C SER A 242 4.07 2.88 9.57
N LEU A 243 5.29 2.51 9.20
CA LEU A 243 6.27 3.44 8.64
C LEU A 243 6.40 3.17 7.14
N HIS A 244 5.92 4.10 6.31
CA HIS A 244 6.11 4.06 4.87
C HIS A 244 7.43 4.77 4.54
N TRP A 245 8.46 4.01 4.14
CA TRP A 245 9.82 4.53 4.03
C TRP A 245 10.72 3.67 3.15
N GLY A 246 11.96 4.11 3.02
CA GLY A 246 13.00 3.39 2.32
C GLY A 246 13.20 3.90 0.90
N THR A 247 13.98 3.13 0.14
CA THR A 247 14.29 3.46 -1.24
C THR A 247 13.43 2.61 -2.16
N GLU A 248 12.63 3.24 -3.02
CA GLU A 248 11.84 2.52 -4.01
C GLU A 248 12.72 1.64 -4.91
N TYR A 249 12.18 0.50 -5.34
CA TYR A 249 12.82 -0.43 -6.29
C TYR A 249 14.08 -1.15 -5.78
N THR A 250 14.29 -1.23 -4.46
CA THR A 250 15.36 -2.04 -3.86
C THR A 250 14.84 -2.87 -2.68
N TYR A 251 15.40 -4.06 -2.51
CA TYR A 251 15.17 -4.92 -1.34
C TYR A 251 16.21 -4.72 -0.22
N LYS A 252 17.15 -3.78 -0.42
CA LYS A 252 18.18 -3.46 0.56
C LYS A 252 17.75 -2.26 1.39
N ALA A 253 17.62 -2.48 2.70
CA ALA A 253 17.48 -1.41 3.67
C ALA A 253 18.68 -0.45 3.56
N SER A 254 18.40 0.84 3.50
CA SER A 254 19.37 1.92 3.62
C SER A 254 20.05 1.90 5.00
N ALA A 255 21.17 2.61 5.12
CA ALA A 255 21.86 2.73 6.41
C ALA A 255 20.96 3.35 7.49
N TRP A 256 20.11 4.31 7.10
CA TRP A 256 19.15 4.91 8.03
C TRP A 256 18.12 3.86 8.47
N GLU A 257 17.48 3.13 7.55
CA GLU A 257 16.50 2.08 7.90
C GLU A 257 17.02 1.02 8.89
N GLN A 258 18.35 0.83 9.00
CA GLN A 258 18.97 -0.11 9.95
C GLN A 258 19.23 0.49 11.35
N GLU A 259 19.24 1.82 11.49
CA GLU A 259 19.53 2.52 12.75
C GLU A 259 18.27 2.89 13.55
N VAL A 260 17.08 2.89 12.92
CA VAL A 260 15.78 3.31 13.49
C VAL A 260 15.17 2.22 14.35
#